data_AF-A0A699INE8-F1
#
_entry.id   AF-A0A699INE8-F1
#
_cell.length_a   1.000
_cell.length_b   1.000
_cell.length_c   1.000
_cell.angle_alpha   90.00
_cell.angle_beta   90.00
_cell.angle_gamma   90.00
#
_symmetry.space_group_name_H-M   'P 1'
#
loop_
_entity.id
_entity.type
_entity.pdbx_description
1 polymer ?
#
loop_
_entity_poly.entity_id
_entity_poly.type
_entity_poly.pdbx_seq_one_letter_code
_entity_poly.pdbx_strand_id
1 'polypeptide(L)' 'MACSVPHTDVEIQALVQKLIDEDMVHQKAILDLASQFDNACTAKDDIRKAYKKCNDIPQESHALIDTFLKEGSNKD' A
#
# COMPACT_ATOMS: atom_id res chain seq x y z
N MET A 1 53.21 -16.53 -5.24
CA MET A 1 52.28 -17.40 -4.49
C MET A 1 51.28 -16.51 -3.79
N ALA A 2 50.02 -16.53 -4.21
CA ALA A 2 48.97 -15.82 -3.48
C ALA A 2 48.58 -16.69 -2.29
N CYS A 3 49.09 -16.36 -1.10
CA CYS A 3 48.54 -16.89 0.13
C CYS A 3 47.21 -16.16 0.36
N SER A 4 46.10 -16.81 0.02
CA SER A 4 44.79 -16.39 0.49
C SER A 4 44.82 -16.54 2.01
N VAL A 5 44.76 -15.41 2.73
CA VAL A 5 44.58 -15.40 4.18
C VAL A 5 43.25 -16.11 4.45
N PRO A 6 43.19 -17.19 5.24
CA PRO A 6 41.92 -17.73 5.67
C PRO A 6 41.28 -16.62 6.50
N HIS A 7 40.12 -16.11 6.06
CA HIS A 7 39.32 -15.29 6.95
C HIS A 7 39.17 -16.09 8.24
N THR A 8 39.50 -15.46 9.37
CA THR A 8 39.34 -16.11 10.66
C THR A 8 37.88 -16.48 10.82
N ASP A 9 37.57 -17.61 11.47
CA ASP A 9 36.18 -18.06 11.66
C ASP A 9 35.28 -16.94 12.23
N VAL A 10 35.88 -16.03 13.01
CA VAL A 10 35.26 -14.81 13.54
C VAL A 10 34.81 -13.84 12.44
N GLU A 11 35.62 -13.61 11.41
CA GLU A 11 35.28 -12.72 10.28
C GLU A 11 34.15 -13.32 9.43
N ILE A 12 34.16 -14.65 9.23
CA ILE A 12 33.09 -15.36 8.54
C ILE A 12 31.79 -15.25 9.33
N GLN A 13 31.84 -15.48 10.65
CA GLN A 13 30.68 -15.36 11.52
C GLN A 13 30.11 -13.94 11.52
N ALA A 14 30.96 -12.92 11.58
CA ALA A 14 30.55 -11.52 11.53
C ALA A 14 29.88 -11.16 10.19
N LEU A 15 30.42 -11.66 9.07
CA LEU A 15 29.84 -11.46 7.75
C LEU A 15 28.45 -12.11 7.65
N VAL A 16 28.31 -13.36 8.10
CA VAL A 16 27.03 -14.07 8.09
C VAL A 16 25.99 -13.35 8.95
N GLN A 17 26.36 -12.89 10.14
CA GLN A 17 25.44 -12.16 11.01
C GLN A 17 24.97 -10.86 10.34
N LYS A 18 25.90 -10.10 9.75
CA LYS A 18 25.55 -8.87 9.01
C LYS A 18 24.56 -9.15 7.88
N LEU A 19 24.76 -10.23 7.12
CA LEU A 19 23.84 -10.61 6.04
C LEU A 19 22.46 -11.00 6.57
N ILE A 20 22.39 -11.70 7.70
CA ILE A 20 21.11 -12.03 8.36
C ILE A 20 20.39 -10.75 8.80
N ASP A 21 21.11 -9.82 9.41
CA ASP A 21 20.52 -8.56 9.88
C ASP A 21 20.00 -7.71 8.70
N GLU A 22 20.76 -7.63 7.61
CA GLU A 22 20.35 -6.95 6.37
C GLU A 22 19.12 -7.64 5.75
N ASP A 23 19.11 -8.97 5.67
CA ASP A 23 17.97 -9.73 5.12
C ASP A 23 16.71 -9.55 5.97
N MET A 24 16.82 -9.56 7.29
CA MET A 24 15.69 -9.28 8.19
C MET A 24 15.07 -7.90 7.95
N VAL A 25 15.90 -6.88 7.72
CA VAL A 25 15.42 -5.52 7.40
C VAL A 25 14.69 -5.51 6.06
N HIS A 26 15.25 -6.16 5.03
CA HIS A 26 14.61 -6.26 3.71
C HIS A 26 13.29 -7.01 3.77
N GLN A 27 13.24 -8.16 4.45
CA GLN A 27 12.01 -8.94 4.62
C GLN A 27 10.91 -8.13 5.30
N LYS A 28 11.25 -7.37 6.34
CA LYS A 28 10.30 -6.47 7.02
C LYS A 28 9.77 -5.39 6.07
N ALA A 29 10.63 -4.76 5.27
CA ALA A 29 10.22 -3.76 4.30
C ALA A 29 9.31 -4.35 3.21
N ILE A 30 9.59 -5.57 2.75
CA ILE A 30 8.75 -6.28 1.78
C ILE A 30 7.35 -6.55 2.34
N LEU A 31 7.27 -7.01 3.59
CA LEU A 31 5.98 -7.26 4.25
C LEU A 31 5.17 -5.97 4.44
N ASP A 32 5.83 -4.88 4.81
CA ASP A 32 5.18 -3.57 4.94
C ASP A 32 4.65 -3.06 3.59
N LEU A 33 5.45 -3.15 2.53
CA LEU A 33 5.02 -2.82 1.16
C LEU A 33 3.85 -3.69 0.70
N ALA A 34 3.87 -4.99 1.00
CA ALA A 34 2.78 -5.90 0.66
C ALA A 34 1.48 -5.48 1.38
N SER A 35 1.55 -5.10 2.66
CA SER A 35 0.41 -4.58 3.41
C SER A 35 -0.13 -3.27 2.82
N GLN A 36 0.75 -2.33 2.48
CA GLN A 36 0.35 -1.07 1.84
C GLN A 36 -0.34 -1.32 0.48
N PHE A 37 0.17 -2.28 -0.31
CA PHE A 37 -0.41 -2.63 -1.60
C PHE A 37 -1.80 -3.26 -1.45
N ASP A 38 -2.01 -4.14 -0.48
CA ASP A 38 -3.32 -4.76 -0.21
C ASP A 38 -4.36 -3.71 0.22
N ASN A 39 -3.96 -2.79 1.10
CA ASN A 39 -4.79 -1.65 1.51
C ASN A 39 -5.16 -0.76 0.32
N ALA A 40 -4.21 -0.46 -0.55
CA ALA A 40 -4.46 0.34 -1.76
C ALA A 40 -5.39 -0.37 -2.75
N CYS A 41 -5.25 -1.68 -2.92
CA CYS A 41 -6.15 -2.49 -3.73
C CYS A 41 -7.58 -2.47 -3.19
N THR A 42 -7.73 -2.63 -1.88
CA THR A 42 -9.03 -2.57 -1.19
C THR A 42 -9.69 -1.21 -1.39
N ALA A 43 -8.95 -0.12 -1.14
CA ALA A 43 -9.46 1.24 -1.32
C ALA A 43 -9.90 1.51 -2.77
N LYS A 44 -9.12 1.05 -3.76
CA LYS A 44 -9.46 1.15 -5.19
C LYS A 44 -10.76 0.41 -5.50
N ASP A 45 -10.92 -0.80 -4.99
CA ASP A 45 -12.13 -1.59 -5.24
C ASP A 45 -13.36 -0.97 -4.58
N ASP A 46 -13.21 -0.38 -3.39
CA ASP A 46 -14.30 0.31 -2.72
C ASP A 46 -14.70 1.60 -3.45
N ILE A 47 -13.74 2.39 -3.94
CA ILE A 47 -14.02 3.53 -4.82
C ILE A 47 -14.75 3.06 -6.08
N ARG A 48 -14.30 1.97 -6.70
CA ARG A 48 -14.96 1.40 -7.89
C ARG A 48 -16.40 0.98 -7.59
N LYS A 49 -16.66 0.34 -6.46
CA LYS A 49 -18.02 -0.02 -6.02
C LYS A 49 -18.88 1.21 -5.80
N ALA A 50 -18.35 2.24 -5.13
CA ALA A 50 -19.06 3.49 -4.90
C ALA A 50 -19.42 4.18 -6.22
N TYR A 51 -18.47 4.27 -7.14
CA TYR A 51 -18.70 4.84 -8.48
C TYR A 51 -19.79 4.10 -9.26
N LYS A 52 -19.76 2.75 -9.26
CA LYS A 52 -20.82 1.94 -9.89
C LYS A 52 -22.17 2.21 -9.26
N LYS A 53 -22.26 2.21 -7.92
CA LYS A 53 -23.51 2.54 -7.22
C LYS A 53 -24.04 3.90 -7.64
N CYS A 54 -23.19 4.91 -7.81
CA CYS A 54 -23.59 6.24 -8.27
C CYS A 54 -24.10 6.25 -9.72
N ASN A 55 -23.50 5.46 -10.61
CA ASN A 55 -23.95 5.34 -11.99
C ASN A 55 -25.24 4.54 -12.15
N ASP A 56 -25.49 3.59 -11.24
CA ASP A 56 -26.70 2.78 -11.21
C ASP A 56 -27.87 3.50 -10.52
N ILE A 57 -27.67 4.75 -10.04
CA ILE A 57 -28.73 5.60 -9.51
C ILE A 57 -29.66 6.01 -10.66
N PRO A 58 -30.98 5.80 -10.54
CA PRO A 58 -31.94 6.28 -11.53
C PRO A 58 -31.80 7.80 -11.72
N GLN A 59 -31.93 8.26 -12.96
CA GLN A 59 -31.73 9.67 -13.31
C GLN A 59 -32.64 10.64 -12.50
N GLU A 60 -33.80 10.17 -12.05
CA GLU A 60 -34.70 10.89 -11.14
C GLU A 60 -34.09 11.13 -9.74
N SER A 61 -33.33 10.15 -9.23
CA SER A 61 -32.63 10.27 -7.95
C SER A 61 -31.41 11.19 -8.05
N HIS A 62 -30.72 11.24 -9.21
CA HIS A 62 -29.71 12.26 -9.51
C HIS A 62 -30.32 13.67 -9.49
N ALA A 63 -31.47 13.86 -10.14
CA ALA A 63 -32.16 15.15 -10.15
C ALA A 63 -32.60 15.60 -8.75
N LEU A 64 -33.02 14.67 -7.88
CA LEU A 64 -33.34 14.95 -6.47
C LEU A 64 -32.10 15.37 -5.67
N ILE A 65 -30.97 14.68 -5.84
CA ILE A 65 -29.70 15.03 -5.19
C ILE A 65 -29.24 16.43 -5.63
N ASP A 66 -29.26 16.73 -6.92
CA ASP A 66 -28.89 18.04 -7.46
C ASP A 66 -29.78 19.17 -6.95
N THR A 67 -31.09 18.90 -6.83
CA THR A 67 -32.05 19.87 -6.28
C THR A 67 -31.76 20.15 -4.80
N PHE A 68 -31.51 19.10 -4.02
CA PHE A 68 -31.16 19.21 -2.60
C PHE A 68 -29.85 19.97 -2.39
N LEU A 69 -28.82 19.71 -3.20
CA LEU A 69 -27.54 20.42 -3.15
C LEU A 69 -27.67 21.89 -3.54
N LYS A 70 -28.50 22.22 -4.55
CA LYS A 70 -28.80 23.61 -4.93
C LYS A 70 -29.57 24.37 -3.86
N GLU A 71 -30.56 23.76 -3.22
CA GLU A 71 -31.31 24.37 -2.11
C GLU A 71 -30.43 24.61 -0.88
N GLY A 72 -29.48 23.72 -0.59
CA GLY A 72 -28.50 23.90 0.47
C GLY A 72 -27.48 25.00 0.17
N SER A 73 -27.08 25.16 -1.09
CA SER A 73 -26.11 26.18 -1.55
C SER A 73 -26.69 27.61 -1.58
N ASN A 74 -27.98 27.75 -1.88
CA ASN A 74 -28.68 29.05 -1.90
C ASN A 74 -29.05 29.58 -0.50
N LYS A 75 -28.58 28.95 0.57
CA LYS A 75 -28.89 29.31 1.96
C LYS A 75 -27.78 30.10 2.67
N ASP A 76 -26.76 30.53 1.94
CA ASP A 76 -25.75 31.51 2.36
C ASP A 76 -25.97 32.88 1.72
#